data_AF-A0A1T5EWC5-F1
#
_entry.id   AF-A0A1T5EWC5-F1
#
_cell.length_a   1.000
_cell.length_b   1.000
_cell.length_c   1.000
_cell.angle_alpha   90.00
_cell.angle_beta   90.00
_cell.angle_gamma   90.00
#
_symmetry.space_group_name_H-M   'P 1'
#
loop_
_entity.id
_entity.type
_entity.pdbx_description
1 polymer ?
#
loop_
_entity_poly.entity_id
_entity_poly.type
_entity_poly.pdbx_seq_one_letter_code
_entity_poly.pdbx_strand_id
1 'polypeptide(L)'
;MNESNRQRKVAQIIQEDFAELFRKQSADSNQNFLISVSDVKVTADLSIAKIYLSIFPAELRKPIMKEIEENKTQYRNFIGQKMGKQVRIIPNLSFYLDTSLDDVERIEKELKGEGDNPIL
;
A
#
# COMPACT_ATOMS: atom_id res chain seq x y z
N MET A 1 6.98 -20.74 1.26
CA MET A 1 5.53 -21.04 1.12
C MET A 1 5.08 -20.44 -0.20
N ASN A 2 4.59 -21.24 -1.14
CA ASN A 2 4.12 -20.75 -2.44
C ASN A 2 2.73 -20.10 -2.28
N GLU A 3 2.58 -18.90 -2.80
CA GLU A 3 1.30 -18.19 -2.82
C GLU A 3 0.28 -18.95 -3.67
N SER A 4 -0.94 -19.10 -3.17
CA SER A 4 -2.01 -19.78 -3.92
C SER A 4 -2.49 -18.94 -5.11
N ASN A 5 -2.99 -19.59 -6.17
CA ASN A 5 -3.61 -18.90 -7.30
C ASN A 5 -4.76 -17.97 -6.86
N ARG A 6 -5.46 -18.34 -5.77
CA ARG A 6 -6.54 -17.51 -5.22
C ARG A 6 -6.01 -16.23 -4.56
N GLN A 7 -4.93 -16.31 -3.78
CA GLN A 7 -4.28 -15.13 -3.20
C GLN A 7 -3.80 -14.18 -4.30
N ARG A 8 -3.10 -14.70 -5.31
CA ARG A 8 -2.62 -13.91 -6.46
C ARG A 8 -3.76 -13.20 -7.17
N LYS A 9 -4.88 -13.89 -7.39
CA LYS A 9 -6.04 -13.30 -8.05
C LYS A 9 -6.68 -12.18 -7.23
N VAL A 10 -6.81 -12.38 -5.92
CA VAL A 10 -7.33 -11.35 -5.00
C VAL A 10 -6.38 -10.15 -4.95
N ALA A 11 -5.08 -10.39 -4.82
CA ALA A 11 -4.06 -9.35 -4.84
C ALA A 11 -4.13 -8.51 -6.12
N GLN A 12 -4.19 -9.17 -7.28
CA GLN A 12 -4.28 -8.51 -8.59
C GLN A 12 -5.53 -7.62 -8.69
N ILE A 13 -6.71 -8.11 -8.30
CA ILE A 13 -7.95 -7.33 -8.35
C ILE A 13 -7.83 -6.08 -7.47
N ILE A 14 -7.35 -6.25 -6.23
CA ILE A 14 -7.15 -5.15 -5.29
C ILE A 14 -6.16 -4.14 -5.87
N GLN A 15 -5.04 -4.60 -6.44
CA GLN A 15 -4.03 -3.74 -7.03
C GLN A 15 -4.58 -2.91 -8.19
N GLU A 16 -5.30 -3.54 -9.13
CA GLU A 16 -5.90 -2.87 -10.29
C GLU A 16 -6.94 -1.82 -9.85
N ASP A 17 -7.86 -2.19 -8.95
CA ASP A 17 -8.93 -1.30 -8.48
C ASP A 17 -8.36 -0.10 -7.69
N PHE A 18 -7.38 -0.31 -6.80
CA PHE A 18 -6.76 0.80 -6.07
C PHE A 18 -5.86 1.67 -6.95
N ALA A 19 -5.14 1.08 -7.90
CA ALA A 19 -4.34 1.86 -8.85
C ALA A 19 -5.22 2.80 -9.68
N GLU A 20 -6.39 2.32 -10.12
CA GLU A 20 -7.36 3.18 -10.82
C GLU A 20 -7.94 4.26 -9.89
N LEU A 21 -8.35 3.89 -8.66
CA LEU A 21 -8.93 4.80 -7.68
C LEU A 21 -7.99 5.95 -7.36
N PHE A 22 -6.75 5.64 -6.98
CA PHE A 22 -5.75 6.63 -6.58
C PHE A 22 -5.27 7.49 -7.75
N ARG A 23 -5.19 6.93 -8.96
CA ARG A 23 -4.89 7.71 -10.17
C ARG A 23 -5.97 8.75 -10.46
N LYS A 24 -7.26 8.36 -10.34
CA LYS A 24 -8.39 9.29 -10.49
C LYS A 24 -8.36 10.37 -9.41
N GLN A 25 -8.19 9.99 -8.14
CA GLN A 25 -8.11 10.94 -7.03
C GLN A 25 -6.96 11.94 -7.21
N SER A 26 -5.81 11.49 -7.70
CA SER A 26 -4.66 12.36 -8.00
C SER A 26 -4.97 13.33 -9.15
N ALA A 27 -5.65 12.87 -10.20
CA ALA A 27 -6.01 13.69 -11.36
C ALA A 27 -7.11 14.72 -11.07
N ASP A 28 -8.06 14.39 -10.19
CA ASP A 28 -9.17 15.28 -9.80
C ASP A 28 -8.77 16.27 -8.70
N SER A 29 -7.57 16.12 -8.12
CA SER A 29 -7.05 16.98 -7.05
C SER A 29 -6.49 18.29 -7.60
N ASN A 30 -6.74 19.39 -6.89
CA ASN A 30 -6.08 20.67 -7.14
C ASN A 30 -4.62 20.70 -6.67
N GLN A 31 -4.20 19.71 -5.86
CA GLN A 31 -2.82 19.53 -5.41
C GLN A 31 -2.09 18.58 -6.36
N ASN A 32 -0.89 18.96 -6.78
CA ASN A 32 -0.04 18.13 -7.64
C ASN A 32 0.63 17.01 -6.83
N PHE A 33 -0.07 15.90 -6.67
CA PHE A 33 0.47 14.67 -6.08
C PHE A 33 0.15 13.45 -6.95
N LEU A 34 0.91 12.39 -6.77
CA LEU A 34 0.71 11.09 -7.39
C LEU A 34 0.77 10.01 -6.31
N ILE A 35 -0.26 9.16 -6.28
CA ILE A 35 -0.29 7.94 -5.48
C ILE A 35 -0.27 6.74 -6.43
N SER A 36 0.68 5.84 -6.25
CA SER A 36 0.84 4.60 -7.04
C SER A 36 0.79 3.38 -6.13
N VAL A 37 0.20 2.29 -6.60
CA VAL A 37 0.18 1.00 -5.89
C VAL A 37 1.33 0.13 -6.41
N SER A 38 2.39 0.01 -5.63
CA SER A 38 3.59 -0.76 -6.00
C SER A 38 3.35 -2.27 -5.94
N ASP A 39 2.72 -2.73 -4.85
CA ASP A 39 2.53 -4.16 -4.60
C ASP A 39 1.32 -4.41 -3.68
N VAL A 40 0.74 -5.60 -3.76
CA VAL A 40 -0.33 -6.06 -2.88
C VAL A 40 -0.06 -7.49 -2.43
N LYS A 41 0.00 -7.71 -1.13
CA LYS A 41 0.20 -9.04 -0.53
C LYS A 41 -1.00 -9.45 0.30
N VAL A 42 -1.52 -10.65 0.04
CA VAL A 42 -2.69 -11.18 0.74
C VAL A 42 -2.28 -12.37 1.61
N THR A 43 -2.75 -12.40 2.85
CA THR A 43 -2.49 -13.51 3.78
C THR A 43 -3.09 -14.83 3.26
N ALA A 44 -2.55 -15.96 3.73
CA ALA A 44 -2.95 -17.30 3.26
C ALA A 44 -4.44 -17.61 3.50
N ASP A 45 -5.00 -17.05 4.58
CA ASP A 45 -6.41 -17.14 4.95
C ASP A 45 -7.31 -16.10 4.24
N LEU A 46 -6.73 -15.23 3.41
CA LEU A 46 -7.39 -14.14 2.69
C LEU A 46 -8.05 -13.08 3.58
N SER A 47 -7.68 -13.02 4.86
CA SER A 47 -8.30 -12.10 5.82
C SER A 47 -7.70 -10.69 5.78
N ILE A 48 -6.46 -10.54 5.33
CA ILE A 48 -5.73 -9.27 5.30
C ILE A 48 -5.09 -9.06 3.93
N ALA A 49 -5.25 -7.86 3.38
CA ALA A 49 -4.56 -7.37 2.20
C ALA A 49 -3.64 -6.21 2.59
N LYS A 50 -2.33 -6.41 2.45
CA LYS A 50 -1.30 -5.40 2.63
C LYS A 50 -1.06 -4.71 1.30
N ILE A 51 -1.32 -3.41 1.25
CA ILE A 51 -1.22 -2.59 0.04
C ILE A 51 -0.05 -1.64 0.22
N TYR A 52 0.92 -1.72 -0.68
CA TYR A 52 2.12 -0.89 -0.66
C TYR A 52 1.97 0.26 -1.65
N LEU A 53 2.16 1.48 -1.16
CA LEU A 53 1.91 2.72 -1.88
C LEU A 53 3.19 3.54 -2.02
N SER A 54 3.43 4.06 -3.23
CA SER A 54 4.40 5.13 -3.47
C SER A 54 3.66 6.45 -3.62
N ILE A 55 4.13 7.49 -2.93
CA ILE A 55 3.51 8.81 -2.90
C ILE A 55 4.57 9.86 -3.25
N PHE A 56 4.23 10.70 -4.24
CA PHE A 56 5.05 11.82 -4.69
C PHE A 56 4.21 13.11 -4.71
N PRO A 57 4.77 14.26 -4.28
CA PRO A 57 6.10 14.43 -3.71
C PRO A 57 6.19 13.95 -2.24
N ALA A 58 7.42 13.77 -1.73
CA ALA A 58 7.68 13.07 -0.47
C ALA A 58 7.10 13.79 0.76
N GLU A 59 7.03 15.11 0.74
CA GLU A 59 6.44 15.94 1.79
C GLU A 59 4.95 15.63 2.04
N LEU A 60 4.24 15.11 1.03
CA LEU A 60 2.83 14.75 1.14
C LEU A 60 2.59 13.31 1.62
N ARG A 61 3.64 12.49 1.79
CA ARG A 61 3.51 11.10 2.25
C ARG A 61 2.74 10.97 3.55
N LYS A 62 3.14 11.75 4.59
CA LYS A 62 2.50 11.71 5.91
C LYS A 62 1.03 12.13 5.89
N PRO A 63 0.66 13.32 5.36
CA PRO A 63 -0.74 13.74 5.33
C PRO A 63 -1.62 12.81 4.48
N ILE A 64 -1.14 12.38 3.31
CA ILE A 64 -1.91 11.46 2.44
C ILE A 64 -2.10 10.10 3.12
N MET A 65 -1.05 9.53 3.73
CA MET A 65 -1.20 8.25 4.45
C MET A 65 -2.19 8.34 5.61
N LYS A 66 -2.23 9.49 6.31
CA LYS A 66 -3.21 9.73 7.37
C LYS A 66 -4.63 9.76 6.81
N GLU A 67 -4.86 10.49 5.73
CA GLU A 67 -6.16 10.53 5.04
C GLU A 67 -6.59 9.14 4.57
N ILE A 68 -5.66 8.35 4.03
CA ILE A 68 -5.94 6.99 3.57
C ILE A 68 -6.39 6.10 4.74
N GLU A 69 -5.72 6.20 5.88
CA GLU A 69 -6.08 5.41 7.07
C GLU A 69 -7.44 5.83 7.65
N GLU A 70 -7.76 7.13 7.64
CA GLU A 70 -9.08 7.65 8.06
C GLU A 70 -10.22 7.15 7.14
N ASN A 71 -9.94 7.00 5.84
CA ASN A 71 -10.92 6.54 4.84
C ASN A 71 -10.93 5.01 4.61
N LYS A 72 -10.18 4.25 5.40
CA LYS A 72 -10.03 2.78 5.28
C LYS A 72 -11.34 2.01 5.17
N THR A 73 -12.36 2.41 5.95
CA THR A 73 -13.70 1.79 5.90
C THR A 73 -14.37 2.00 4.54
N GLN A 74 -14.24 3.20 3.97
CA GLN A 74 -14.80 3.53 2.65
C GLN A 74 -14.12 2.71 1.56
N TYR A 75 -12.79 2.59 1.62
CA TYR A 75 -12.02 1.76 0.70
C TYR A 75 -12.39 0.27 0.78
N ARG A 76 -12.63 -0.25 1.99
CA ARG A 76 -13.13 -1.63 2.14
C ARG A 76 -14.50 -1.82 1.50
N ASN A 77 -15.38 -0.83 1.63
CA ASN A 77 -16.70 -0.85 1.00
C ASN A 77 -16.61 -0.76 -0.53
N PHE A 78 -15.73 0.09 -1.07
CA PHE A 78 -15.46 0.21 -2.50
C PHE A 78 -15.04 -1.14 -3.09
N ILE A 79 -14.05 -1.78 -2.48
CA ILE A 79 -13.61 -3.12 -2.87
C ILE A 79 -14.75 -4.13 -2.74
N GLY A 80 -15.51 -4.08 -1.66
CA GLY A 80 -16.67 -4.96 -1.46
C GLY A 80 -17.71 -4.90 -2.58
N GLN A 81 -17.94 -3.72 -3.15
CA GLN A 81 -18.85 -3.56 -4.29
C GLN A 81 -18.27 -4.15 -5.58
N LYS A 82 -16.95 -4.03 -5.79
CA LYS A 82 -16.23 -4.53 -6.97
C LYS A 82 -16.09 -6.05 -6.98
N MET A 83 -15.64 -6.63 -5.86
CA MET A 83 -15.27 -8.04 -5.79
C MET A 83 -16.22 -8.91 -4.95
N GLY A 84 -17.24 -8.35 -4.31
CA GLY A 84 -18.11 -9.08 -3.38
C GLY A 84 -18.83 -10.30 -3.97
N LYS A 85 -19.01 -10.35 -5.30
CA LYS A 85 -19.55 -11.53 -6.01
C LYS A 85 -18.51 -12.62 -6.29
N GLN A 86 -17.23 -12.28 -6.25
CA GLN A 86 -16.09 -13.14 -6.60
C GLN A 86 -15.37 -13.69 -5.36
N VAL A 87 -15.55 -13.05 -4.20
CA VAL A 87 -14.91 -13.49 -2.95
C VAL A 87 -15.90 -13.65 -1.81
N ARG A 88 -15.70 -14.72 -1.03
CA ARG A 88 -16.47 -15.01 0.17
C ARG A 88 -16.21 -14.03 1.32
N ILE A 89 -14.98 -13.49 1.38
CA ILE A 89 -14.52 -12.60 2.44
C ILE A 89 -13.84 -11.43 1.75
N ILE A 90 -14.20 -10.21 2.15
CA ILE A 90 -13.47 -9.00 1.77
C ILE A 90 -12.36 -8.83 2.81
N PRO A 91 -11.08 -8.82 2.40
CA PRO A 91 -9.98 -8.69 3.34
C PRO A 91 -10.02 -7.34 4.03
N ASN A 92 -9.53 -7.30 5.27
CA ASN A 92 -9.16 -6.04 5.90
C ASN A 92 -7.97 -5.46 5.16
N LEU A 93 -8.05 -4.17 4.86
CA LEU A 93 -7.00 -3.46 4.14
C LEU A 93 -5.95 -2.98 5.14
N SER A 94 -4.69 -2.92 4.75
CA SER A 94 -3.62 -2.31 5.53
C SER A 94 -2.67 -1.62 4.56
N PHE A 95 -2.52 -0.31 4.70
CA PHE A 95 -1.74 0.51 3.78
C PHE A 95 -0.35 0.75 4.35
N TYR A 96 0.67 0.65 3.50
CA TYR A 96 2.07 0.84 3.84
C TYR A 96 2.70 1.76 2.80
N LEU A 97 3.59 2.65 3.24
CA LEU A 97 4.42 3.37 2.31
C LEU A 97 5.53 2.43 1.80
N ASP A 98 5.72 2.38 0.50
CA ASP A 98 6.84 1.70 -0.14
C ASP A 98 8.10 2.55 0.00
N THR A 99 8.78 2.40 1.15
CA THR A 99 10.05 3.07 1.47
C THR A 99 11.26 2.28 0.97
N SER A 100 11.07 1.31 0.07
CA SER A 100 12.17 0.45 -0.38
C SER A 100 13.39 1.23 -0.91
N LEU A 101 13.20 2.46 -1.38
CA LEU A 101 14.29 3.39 -1.75
C LEU A 101 14.96 4.04 -0.52
N ASP A 102 14.19 4.48 0.48
CA ASP A 102 14.71 5.11 1.70
C ASP A 102 15.43 4.08 2.62
N ASP A 103 14.99 2.82 2.59
CA ASP A 103 15.58 1.73 3.36
C ASP A 103 16.97 1.32 2.84
N VAL A 104 17.23 1.46 1.53
CA VAL A 104 18.58 1.21 0.97
C VAL A 104 19.58 2.26 1.46
N GLU A 105 19.21 3.55 1.47
CA GLU A 105 20.09 4.60 1.99
C GLU A 105 20.37 4.44 3.49
N ARG A 106 19.36 4.05 4.29
CA ARG A 106 19.54 3.74 5.71
C ARG A 106 20.46 2.54 5.92
N ILE A 107 20.22 1.44 5.20
CA ILE A 107 21.05 0.24 5.30
C ILE A 107 22.48 0.52 4.83
N GLU A 108 22.68 1.26 3.74
CA GLU A 108 24.02 1.66 3.29
C GLU A 108 24.74 2.53 4.32
N LYS A 109 24.04 3.46 4.98
CA LYS A 109 24.62 4.33 6.00
C LYS A 109 25.02 3.54 7.26
N GLU A 110 24.21 2.59 7.69
CA GLU A 110 24.50 1.68 8.80
C GLU A 110 25.66 0.72 8.45
N LEU A 111 25.71 0.20 7.22
CA LEU A 111 26.79 -0.67 6.74
C LEU A 111 28.13 0.07 6.54
N LYS A 112 28.09 1.38 6.27
CA LYS A 112 29.28 2.25 6.17
C LYS A 112 29.79 2.74 7.54
N GLY A 113 29.13 2.36 8.65
CA GLY A 113 29.60 2.68 10.01
C GLY A 113 29.38 4.13 10.44
N GLU A 114 28.46 4.84 9.80
CA GLU A 114 28.09 6.22 10.13
C GLU A 114 26.81 6.31 11.00
N GLY A 115 26.36 5.16 11.53
CA GLY A 115 25.30 5.10 12.53
C GLY A 115 25.86 5.35 13.92
N ASP A 116 25.22 6.24 14.69
CA ASP A 116 25.53 6.51 16.10
C ASP A 116 25.25 5.26 16.94
N ASN A 117 26.20 4.32 16.96
CA ASN A 117 26.27 3.28 17.97
C ASN A 117 27.11 3.84 19.14
N PRO A 118 26.50 4.24 20.27
CA PRO A 118 27.28 4.38 21.50
C PRO A 118 27.77 2.98 21.86
N ILE A 119 29.05 2.75 21.65
CA ILE A 119 29.76 1.55 22.08
C ILE A 119 29.64 1.51 23.60
N LEU A 120 29.10 0.40 24.14
CA LEU A 120 29.09 0.11 25.58
C LEU A 120 30.51 0.13 26.16
#